data_AF-A0A1Y3AP36-F1
#
_entry.id   AF-A0A1Y3AP36-F1
#
_cell.length_a   1.000
_cell.length_b   1.000
_cell.length_c   1.000
_cell.angle_alpha   90.00
_cell.angle_beta   90.00
_cell.angle_gamma   90.00
#
_symmetry.space_group_name_H-M   'P 1'
#
loop_
_entity.id
_entity.type
_entity.pdbx_description
1 polymer ?
#
loop_
_entity_poly.entity_id
_entity_poly.type
_entity_poly.pdbx_seq_one_letter_code
_entity_poly.pdbx_strand_id
1 'polypeptide(L)'
;EVKPDAVPSEVREWLTSTFTRNQVSSRNRTDDKPKFRSVANAIRAGIMVDRIYRRLFSATTIQIAPEVSSFLRGADEWSFDVFSLNQLQQGKVLRNLATELLNRYGLIHKFKIPTSNLDSFLSQVELGYQKYQNPYHNNLHAADVTQTVHYLLWVTGLAA
;
A
#
# COMPACT_ATOMS: atom_id res chain seq x y z
N GLU A 1 -36.37 3.60 13.60
CA GLU A 1 -35.44 3.42 14.73
C GLU A 1 -35.21 1.93 14.97
N VAL A 2 -33.97 1.49 15.10
CA VAL A 2 -33.62 0.08 15.38
C VAL A 2 -33.80 -0.15 16.89
N LYS A 3 -34.64 -1.12 17.28
CA LYS A 3 -34.90 -1.42 18.69
C LYS A 3 -33.62 -1.95 19.37
N PRO A 4 -33.29 -1.55 20.62
CA PRO A 4 -32.08 -1.98 21.33
C PRO A 4 -31.91 -3.50 21.47
N ASP A 5 -33.03 -4.24 21.51
CA ASP A 5 -33.07 -5.71 21.61
C ASP A 5 -33.03 -6.42 20.25
N ALA A 6 -32.85 -5.69 19.14
CA ALA A 6 -32.85 -6.28 17.80
C ALA A 6 -31.55 -7.03 17.45
N VAL A 7 -30.47 -6.82 18.22
CA VAL A 7 -29.17 -7.43 17.94
C VAL A 7 -28.92 -8.61 18.90
N PRO A 8 -28.70 -9.83 18.39
CA PRO A 8 -28.40 -11.00 19.23
C PRO A 8 -27.24 -10.75 20.19
N SER A 9 -27.28 -11.35 21.38
CA SER A 9 -26.23 -11.20 22.40
C SER A 9 -24.86 -11.64 21.87
N GLU A 10 -24.79 -12.74 21.12
CA GLU A 10 -23.57 -13.24 20.48
C GLU A 10 -22.91 -12.19 19.58
N VAL A 11 -23.71 -11.47 18.77
CA VAL A 11 -23.20 -10.41 17.89
C VAL A 11 -22.66 -9.25 18.72
N ARG A 12 -23.35 -8.86 19.80
CA ARG A 12 -22.89 -7.80 20.72
C ARG A 12 -21.60 -8.17 21.43
N GLU A 13 -21.49 -9.41 21.90
CA GLU A 13 -20.29 -9.94 22.55
C GLU A 13 -19.12 -10.02 21.56
N TRP A 14 -19.36 -10.50 20.34
CA TRP A 14 -18.36 -10.52 19.27
C TRP A 14 -17.87 -9.11 18.92
N LEU A 15 -18.78 -8.15 18.72
CA LEU A 15 -18.44 -6.74 18.46
C LEU A 15 -17.60 -6.15 19.59
N THR A 16 -18.01 -6.39 20.84
CA THR A 16 -17.29 -5.90 22.03
C THR A 16 -15.88 -6.50 22.08
N SER A 17 -15.76 -7.82 21.97
CA SER A 17 -14.47 -8.51 22.02
C SER A 17 -13.51 -8.12 20.90
N THR A 18 -14.04 -7.82 19.70
CA THR A 18 -13.25 -7.54 18.50
C THR A 18 -12.84 -6.07 18.40
N PHE A 19 -13.73 -5.13 18.75
CA PHE A 19 -13.54 -3.70 18.47
C PHE A 19 -13.34 -2.82 19.72
N THR A 20 -13.50 -3.32 20.95
CA THR A 20 -13.47 -2.47 22.17
C THR A 20 -12.25 -2.69 23.09
N ARG A 21 -11.07 -2.96 22.53
CA ARG A 21 -9.83 -3.05 23.32
C ARG A 21 -9.40 -1.67 23.87
N ASN A 22 -9.32 -1.54 25.19
CA ASN A 22 -8.79 -0.35 25.88
C ASN A 22 -7.37 -0.01 25.40
N GLN A 23 -7.19 1.15 24.77
CA GLN A 23 -5.88 1.69 24.45
C GLN A 23 -5.22 2.23 25.73
N VAL A 24 -4.12 1.61 26.15
CA VAL A 24 -3.15 2.28 27.02
C VAL A 24 -2.43 3.33 26.17
N SER A 25 -2.66 4.60 26.52
CA SER A 25 -2.07 5.77 25.89
C SER A 25 -0.54 5.73 25.95
N SER A 26 0.13 5.71 24.80
CA SER A 26 1.55 6.06 24.70
C SER A 26 1.69 7.59 24.68
N ARG A 27 2.59 8.11 25.51
CA ARG A 27 2.77 9.54 25.81
C ARG A 27 3.31 10.35 24.62
N ASN A 28 2.87 11.61 24.59
CA ASN A 28 3.27 12.69 23.68
C ASN A 28 4.79 12.88 23.55
N ARG A 29 5.27 13.04 22.31
CA ARG A 29 6.62 13.58 22.02
C ARG A 29 6.52 15.09 21.83
N THR A 30 7.44 15.82 22.44
CA THR A 30 7.56 17.28 22.37
C THR A 30 8.08 17.73 21.01
N ASP A 31 7.41 18.72 20.44
CA ASP A 31 7.55 19.20 19.06
C ASP A 31 8.48 20.42 19.03
N ASP A 32 9.70 20.28 18.48
CA ASP A 32 10.62 21.39 18.25
C ASP A 32 10.44 21.92 16.81
N LYS A 33 9.93 23.15 16.66
CA LYS A 33 9.66 23.76 15.35
C LYS A 33 10.96 24.15 14.62
N PRO A 34 11.21 23.66 13.39
CA PRO A 34 12.39 24.04 12.63
C PRO A 34 12.29 25.48 12.08
N LYS A 35 13.37 26.26 12.22
CA LYS A 35 13.44 27.67 11.79
C LYS A 35 13.55 27.80 10.26
N PHE A 36 12.87 28.79 9.67
CA PHE A 36 12.66 29.00 8.21
C PHE A 36 13.92 28.93 7.32
N ARG A 37 15.09 29.35 7.81
CA ARG A 37 16.37 29.27 7.07
C ARG A 37 16.88 27.82 6.88
N SER A 38 16.57 26.94 7.83
CA SER A 38 16.85 25.49 7.74
C SER A 38 15.98 24.84 6.65
N VAL A 39 14.72 25.27 6.55
CA VAL A 39 13.77 24.79 5.54
C VAL A 39 14.23 25.15 4.12
N ALA A 40 14.63 26.41 3.87
CA ALA A 40 15.07 26.84 2.55
C ALA A 40 16.35 26.14 2.05
N ASN A 41 17.29 25.85 2.95
CA ASN A 41 18.51 25.11 2.63
C ASN A 41 18.21 23.62 2.39
N ALA A 42 17.30 23.03 3.18
CA ALA A 42 16.84 21.65 2.96
C ALA A 42 16.09 21.50 1.63
N ILE A 43 15.27 22.47 1.23
CA ILE A 43 14.60 22.49 -0.08
C ILE A 43 15.62 22.57 -1.21
N ARG A 44 16.58 23.50 -1.15
CA ARG A 44 17.61 23.65 -2.20
C ARG A 44 18.52 22.42 -2.30
N ALA A 45 18.94 21.86 -1.18
CA ALA A 45 19.70 20.61 -1.15
C ALA A 45 18.87 19.44 -1.70
N GLY A 46 17.60 19.35 -1.30
CA GLY A 46 16.65 18.36 -1.81
C GLY A 46 16.50 18.41 -3.33
N ILE A 47 16.32 19.60 -3.91
CA ILE A 47 16.19 19.78 -5.37
C ILE A 47 17.49 19.43 -6.11
N MET A 48 18.65 19.84 -5.58
CA MET A 48 19.95 19.56 -6.19
C MET A 48 20.26 18.05 -6.17
N VAL A 49 20.03 17.40 -5.02
CA VAL A 49 20.14 15.95 -4.86
C VAL A 49 19.19 15.25 -5.84
N ASP A 50 17.91 15.61 -5.86
CA ASP A 50 16.90 15.04 -6.75
C ASP A 50 17.28 15.17 -8.23
N ARG A 51 17.86 16.31 -8.64
CA ARG A 51 18.35 16.54 -10.02
C ARG A 51 19.60 15.72 -10.37
N ILE A 52 20.54 15.54 -9.44
CA ILE A 52 21.74 14.70 -9.65
C ILE A 52 21.33 13.23 -9.75
N TYR A 53 20.42 12.79 -8.88
CA TYR A 53 20.02 11.38 -8.82
C TYR A 53 19.13 10.97 -10.00
N ARG A 54 18.21 11.83 -10.47
CA ARG A 54 17.48 11.61 -11.74
C ARG A 54 18.40 11.36 -12.95
N ARG A 55 19.64 11.89 -12.90
CA ARG A 55 20.62 11.77 -13.98
C ARG A 55 21.47 10.50 -13.87
N LEU A 56 21.63 9.95 -12.66
CA LEU A 56 22.45 8.77 -12.37
C LEU A 56 21.64 7.46 -12.39
N PHE A 57 20.36 7.53 -12.02
CA PHE A 57 19.44 6.39 -12.05
C PHE A 57 18.57 6.52 -13.29
N SER A 58 18.97 5.86 -14.38
CA SER A 58 18.05 5.56 -15.49
C SER A 58 16.79 4.89 -14.91
N ALA A 59 15.61 5.16 -15.46
CA ALA A 59 14.32 4.70 -14.92
C ALA A 59 14.26 3.17 -14.85
N THR A 60 14.74 2.59 -13.75
CA THR A 60 14.67 1.16 -13.50
C THR A 60 13.28 0.85 -12.97
N THR A 61 12.33 0.63 -13.87
CA THR A 61 11.02 0.09 -13.54
C THR A 61 11.08 -1.43 -13.59
N ILE A 62 10.41 -2.09 -12.64
CA ILE A 62 10.18 -3.54 -12.77
C ILE A 62 9.16 -3.72 -13.89
N GLN A 63 9.50 -4.53 -14.90
CA GLN A 63 8.63 -4.80 -16.02
C GLN A 63 7.53 -5.76 -15.59
N ILE A 64 6.28 -5.40 -15.87
CA ILE A 64 5.10 -6.23 -15.65
C ILE A 64 4.56 -6.64 -17.02
N ALA A 65 4.04 -7.86 -17.14
CA ALA A 65 3.46 -8.33 -18.39
C ALA A 65 2.34 -7.37 -18.88
N PRO A 66 2.28 -7.04 -20.18
CA PRO A 66 1.39 -5.99 -20.70
C PRO A 66 -0.09 -6.19 -20.38
N GLU A 67 -0.56 -7.44 -20.42
CA GLU A 67 -1.95 -7.82 -20.08
C GLU A 67 -2.30 -7.43 -18.65
N VAL A 68 -1.36 -7.65 -17.73
CA VAL A 68 -1.50 -7.36 -16.29
C VAL A 68 -1.43 -5.86 -16.06
N SER A 69 -0.49 -5.18 -16.73
CA SER A 69 -0.41 -3.72 -16.69
C SER A 69 -1.72 -3.09 -17.17
N SER A 70 -2.33 -3.61 -18.25
CA SER A 70 -3.62 -3.12 -18.75
C SER A 70 -4.74 -3.34 -17.74
N PHE A 71 -4.82 -4.53 -17.14
CA PHE A 71 -5.82 -4.81 -16.12
C PHE A 71 -5.68 -3.85 -14.92
N LEU A 72 -4.44 -3.67 -14.47
CA LEU A 72 -4.13 -2.83 -13.32
C LEU A 72 -4.46 -1.35 -13.55
N ARG A 73 -4.66 -0.87 -14.79
CA ARG A 73 -5.12 0.52 -15.02
C ARG A 73 -6.46 0.80 -14.35
N GLY A 74 -7.29 -0.22 -14.15
CA GLY A 74 -8.53 -0.10 -13.39
C GLY A 74 -8.35 -0.01 -11.87
N ALA A 75 -7.11 -0.07 -11.34
CA ALA A 75 -6.87 -0.03 -9.89
C ALA A 75 -7.31 1.29 -9.23
N ASP A 76 -7.58 2.33 -10.02
CA ASP A 76 -8.09 3.63 -9.54
C ASP A 76 -9.61 3.61 -9.31
N GLU A 77 -10.28 2.49 -9.60
CA GLU A 77 -11.72 2.30 -9.43
C GLU A 77 -12.06 1.53 -8.14
N TRP A 78 -13.16 1.91 -7.48
CA TRP A 78 -13.64 1.18 -6.29
C TRP A 78 -14.09 -0.25 -6.64
N SER A 79 -14.60 -0.44 -7.85
CA SER A 79 -15.09 -1.73 -8.35
C SER A 79 -13.97 -2.62 -8.93
N PHE A 80 -12.71 -2.34 -8.61
CA PHE A 80 -11.59 -3.14 -9.11
C PHE A 80 -11.70 -4.60 -8.63
N ASP A 81 -11.70 -5.53 -9.58
CA ASP A 81 -11.86 -6.96 -9.29
C ASP A 81 -10.50 -7.63 -9.02
N VAL A 82 -10.13 -7.67 -7.73
CA VAL A 82 -8.91 -8.31 -7.26
C VAL A 82 -8.91 -9.84 -7.49
N PHE A 83 -10.08 -10.49 -7.56
CA PHE A 83 -10.17 -11.92 -7.85
C PHE A 83 -9.81 -12.22 -9.30
N SER A 84 -10.32 -11.42 -10.24
CA SER A 84 -9.95 -11.51 -11.65
C SER A 84 -8.44 -11.30 -11.86
N LEU A 85 -7.83 -10.33 -11.17
CA LEU A 85 -6.37 -10.17 -11.19
C LEU A 85 -5.65 -11.43 -10.67
N ASN A 86 -6.13 -12.01 -9.58
CA ASN A 86 -5.52 -13.20 -8.99
C ASN A 86 -5.59 -14.43 -9.89
N GLN A 87 -6.68 -14.60 -10.63
CA GLN A 87 -6.81 -15.65 -11.65
C GLN A 87 -5.82 -15.42 -12.80
N LEU A 88 -5.74 -14.18 -13.31
CA LEU A 88 -4.80 -13.81 -14.37
C LEU A 88 -3.34 -14.03 -13.96
N GLN A 89 -3.01 -13.79 -12.68
CA GLN A 89 -1.65 -13.90 -12.14
C GLN A 89 -1.33 -15.25 -11.50
N GLN A 90 -2.20 -16.25 -11.64
CA GLN A 90 -1.98 -17.61 -11.11
C GLN A 90 -1.57 -17.59 -9.62
N GLY A 91 -2.22 -16.76 -8.81
CA GLY A 91 -1.92 -16.66 -7.39
C GLY A 91 -0.77 -15.70 -7.01
N LYS A 92 -0.24 -14.89 -7.94
CA LYS A 92 0.78 -13.85 -7.67
C LYS A 92 0.21 -12.43 -7.67
N VAL A 93 -0.96 -12.26 -7.07
CA VAL A 93 -1.75 -11.02 -7.11
C VAL A 93 -1.07 -9.86 -6.38
N LEU A 94 -0.50 -10.11 -5.20
CA LEU A 94 0.03 -9.07 -4.32
C LEU A 94 1.32 -8.46 -4.90
N ARG A 95 2.25 -9.30 -5.35
CA ARG A 95 3.51 -8.84 -5.94
C ARG A 95 3.26 -7.93 -7.13
N ASN A 96 2.38 -8.33 -8.05
CA ASN A 96 2.13 -7.58 -9.28
C ASN A 96 1.44 -6.24 -9.02
N LEU A 97 0.39 -6.23 -8.20
CA LEU A 97 -0.28 -5.00 -7.80
C LEU A 97 0.68 -4.04 -7.09
N ALA A 98 1.43 -4.51 -6.10
CA ALA A 98 2.38 -3.68 -5.35
C ALA A 98 3.48 -3.11 -6.26
N THR A 99 4.02 -3.92 -7.16
CA THR A 99 5.03 -3.48 -8.12
C THR A 99 4.49 -2.35 -9.01
N GLU A 100 3.28 -2.51 -9.53
CA GLU A 100 2.66 -1.52 -10.39
C GLU A 100 2.40 -0.20 -9.67
N LEU A 101 1.86 -0.25 -8.45
CA LEU A 101 1.62 0.95 -7.66
C LEU A 101 2.93 1.66 -7.31
N LEU A 102 3.98 0.93 -6.93
CA LEU A 102 5.31 1.50 -6.65
C LEU A 102 5.94 2.13 -7.90
N ASN A 103 5.74 1.54 -9.09
CA ASN A 103 6.12 2.10 -10.37
C ASN A 103 5.34 3.41 -10.65
N ARG A 104 4.00 3.38 -10.56
CA ARG A 104 3.11 4.52 -10.84
C ARG A 104 3.41 5.73 -9.97
N TYR A 105 3.59 5.50 -8.68
CA TYR A 105 3.94 6.55 -7.72
C TYR A 105 5.40 6.99 -7.81
N GLY A 106 6.21 6.39 -8.70
CA GLY A 106 7.62 6.70 -8.86
C GLY A 106 8.45 6.41 -7.60
N LEU A 107 7.95 5.59 -6.68
CA LEU A 107 8.56 5.37 -5.36
C LEU A 107 9.84 4.55 -5.45
N ILE A 108 9.91 3.63 -6.41
CA ILE A 108 11.13 2.85 -6.69
C ILE A 108 12.29 3.80 -7.00
N HIS A 109 12.07 4.76 -7.91
CA HIS A 109 13.07 5.74 -8.27
C HIS A 109 13.33 6.74 -7.12
N LYS A 110 12.26 7.30 -6.52
CA LYS A 110 12.35 8.31 -5.45
C LYS A 110 13.19 7.83 -4.26
N PHE A 111 12.99 6.58 -3.84
CA PHE A 111 13.71 5.98 -2.72
C PHE A 111 14.92 5.16 -3.14
N LYS A 112 15.24 5.11 -4.44
CA LYS A 112 16.40 4.39 -4.99
C LYS A 112 16.40 2.92 -4.58
N ILE A 113 15.23 2.30 -4.65
CA ILE A 113 15.06 0.90 -4.25
C ILE A 113 15.66 0.02 -5.35
N PRO A 114 16.65 -0.84 -5.05
CA PRO A 114 17.16 -1.79 -6.04
C PRO A 114 16.05 -2.73 -6.49
N THR A 115 15.77 -2.78 -7.79
CA THR A 115 14.64 -3.54 -8.35
C THR A 115 14.72 -5.04 -8.03
N SER A 116 15.92 -5.62 -8.03
CA SER A 116 16.16 -7.01 -7.62
C SER A 116 15.76 -7.28 -6.17
N ASN A 117 16.06 -6.34 -5.28
CA ASN A 117 15.75 -6.45 -3.86
C ASN A 117 14.26 -6.30 -3.63
N LEU A 118 13.62 -5.34 -4.31
CA LEU A 118 12.18 -5.15 -4.25
C LEU A 118 11.43 -6.36 -4.77
N ASP A 119 11.82 -6.91 -5.92
CA ASP A 119 11.18 -8.08 -6.52
C ASP A 119 11.30 -9.32 -5.63
N SER A 120 12.50 -9.53 -5.07
CA SER A 120 12.75 -10.60 -4.10
C SER A 120 11.91 -10.41 -2.84
N PHE A 121 11.85 -9.19 -2.31
CA PHE A 121 11.05 -8.85 -1.12
C PHE A 121 9.56 -9.13 -1.35
N LEU A 122 8.97 -8.60 -2.42
CA LEU A 122 7.55 -8.79 -2.73
C LEU A 122 7.22 -10.27 -2.96
N SER A 123 8.12 -11.02 -3.60
CA SER A 123 7.97 -12.47 -3.76
C SER A 123 7.95 -13.21 -2.42
N GLN A 124 8.82 -12.83 -1.47
CA GLN A 124 8.84 -13.45 -0.14
C GLN A 124 7.62 -13.06 0.71
N VAL A 125 7.15 -11.81 0.61
CA VAL A 125 5.92 -11.37 1.28
C VAL A 125 4.72 -12.18 0.80
N GLU A 126 4.58 -12.35 -0.51
CA GLU A 126 3.48 -13.13 -1.10
C GLU A 126 3.52 -14.60 -0.66
N LEU A 127 4.69 -15.24 -0.71
CA LEU A 127 4.88 -16.60 -0.19
C LEU A 127 4.55 -16.70 1.31
N GLY A 128 4.92 -15.69 2.09
CA GLY A 128 4.61 -15.61 3.51
C GLY A 128 3.11 -15.66 3.79
N TYR A 129 2.30 -14.92 3.02
CA TYR A 129 0.84 -14.96 3.11
C TYR A 129 0.24 -16.31 2.68
N GLN A 130 0.88 -17.01 1.73
CA GLN A 130 0.40 -18.31 1.22
C GLN A 130 0.76 -19.49 2.13
N LYS A 131 1.72 -19.32 3.04
CA LYS A 131 2.31 -20.38 3.86
C LYS A 131 1.31 -21.32 4.54
N TYR A 132 0.21 -20.77 5.08
CA TYR A 132 -0.76 -21.53 5.88
C TYR A 132 -2.09 -21.77 5.15
N GLN A 133 -2.20 -21.37 3.89
CA GLN A 133 -3.44 -21.50 3.10
C GLN A 133 -4.69 -20.96 3.84
N ASN A 134 -4.52 -19.82 4.53
CA ASN A 134 -5.61 -19.19 5.26
C ASN A 134 -6.76 -18.85 4.29
N PRO A 135 -8.02 -19.16 4.63
CA PRO A 135 -9.14 -18.93 3.71
C PRO A 135 -9.40 -17.44 3.45
N TYR A 136 -9.08 -16.56 4.42
CA TYR A 136 -9.29 -15.11 4.28
C TYR A 136 -7.98 -14.30 4.39
N HIS A 137 -7.20 -14.47 5.46
CA HIS A 137 -5.94 -13.73 5.67
C HIS A 137 -4.79 -14.28 4.82
N ASN A 138 -4.90 -14.09 3.52
CA ASN A 138 -3.96 -14.55 2.48
C ASN A 138 -3.51 -13.37 1.59
N ASN A 139 -2.75 -13.70 0.54
CA ASN A 139 -2.16 -12.70 -0.37
C ASN A 139 -3.22 -11.94 -1.17
N LEU A 140 -4.36 -12.57 -1.47
CA LEU A 140 -5.49 -11.92 -2.13
C LEU A 140 -6.08 -10.82 -1.24
N HIS A 141 -6.34 -11.10 0.04
CA HIS A 141 -6.83 -10.08 0.96
C HIS A 141 -5.81 -8.95 1.16
N ALA A 142 -4.51 -9.26 1.22
CA ALA A 142 -3.47 -8.24 1.27
C ALA A 142 -3.46 -7.34 0.02
N ALA A 143 -3.69 -7.92 -1.16
CA ALA A 143 -3.79 -7.16 -2.41
C ALA A 143 -5.04 -6.26 -2.43
N ASP A 144 -6.18 -6.79 -2.00
CA ASP A 144 -7.45 -6.07 -1.89
C ASP A 144 -7.32 -4.82 -0.99
N VAL A 145 -6.76 -4.99 0.21
CA VAL A 145 -6.51 -3.88 1.13
C VAL A 145 -5.52 -2.87 0.53
N THR A 146 -4.47 -3.35 -0.15
CA THR A 146 -3.48 -2.47 -0.79
C THR A 146 -4.11 -1.62 -1.88
N GLN A 147 -4.94 -2.21 -2.75
CA GLN A 147 -5.65 -1.47 -3.80
C GLN A 147 -6.70 -0.53 -3.21
N THR A 148 -7.41 -0.94 -2.16
CA THR A 148 -8.39 -0.07 -1.49
C THR A 148 -7.72 1.16 -0.89
N VAL A 149 -6.58 1.01 -0.22
CA VAL A 149 -5.82 2.15 0.32
C VAL A 149 -5.32 3.05 -0.82
N HIS A 150 -4.84 2.47 -1.91
CA HIS A 150 -4.50 3.22 -3.12
C HIS A 150 -5.68 4.05 -3.63
N TYR A 151 -6.85 3.43 -3.80
CA TYR A 151 -8.08 4.11 -4.23
C TYR A 151 -8.42 5.28 -3.31
N LEU A 152 -8.36 5.07 -1.99
CA LEU A 152 -8.65 6.11 -1.01
C LEU A 152 -7.68 7.29 -1.13
N LEU A 153 -6.37 7.02 -1.28
CA LEU A 153 -5.37 8.07 -1.48
C LEU A 153 -5.58 8.82 -2.80
N TRP A 154 -5.98 8.10 -3.85
CA TRP A 154 -6.27 8.66 -5.17
C TRP A 154 -7.50 9.57 -5.16
N VAL A 155 -8.66 9.05 -4.72
CA VAL A 155 -9.94 9.78 -4.78
C VAL A 155 -9.98 10.99 -3.84
N THR A 156 -9.23 10.94 -2.74
CA THR A 156 -9.11 12.07 -1.81
C THR A 156 -8.07 13.10 -2.25
N GLY A 157 -7.29 12.81 -3.29
CA GLY A 157 -6.20 13.67 -3.76
C GLY A 157 -4.97 13.71 -2.86
N LEU A 158 -4.87 12.82 -1.86
CA LEU A 158 -3.69 12.72 -0.99
C LEU A 158 -2.46 12.15 -1.71
N ALA A 159 -2.68 11.44 -2.82
CA ALA A 159 -1.61 10.90 -3.66
C ALA A 159 -1.15 11.83 -4.80
N ALA A 160 -1.75 13.03 -4.94
CA ALA A 160 -1.48 13.98 -6.02
C ALA A 160 -0.14 14.74 -5.88
#